data_AF-A0A7S0HPI6-F1
#
_entry.id   AF-A0A7S0HPI6-F1
#
_cell.length_a   1.000
_cell.length_b   1.000
_cell.length_c   1.000
_cell.angle_alpha   90.00
_cell.angle_beta   90.00
_cell.angle_gamma   90.00
#
_symmetry.space_group_name_H-M   'P 1'
#
loop_
_entity.id
_entity.type
_entity.pdbx_description
1 polymer ?
#
loop_
_entity_poly.entity_id
_entity_poly.type
_entity_poly.pdbx_seq_one_letter_code
_entity_poly.pdbx_strand_id
1 'polypeptide(L)'
;GGEGIINAFVSPANVNDLIERNWKLRYDDIPMELDVVSIDIDGMDFYVWAALKARPKVVIIEYNSLLPFSVDRVIPPALVSEPGSKNFGASMQSLLQLGRSIGYSLVHAEQRGVNLFFVRDDLVRLLPPLLPINNLSALAAGVKFRPCFPADSLKDDWISSSEAIAATETLSKGEDVAGAGAG
;
A
#
# COMPACT_ATOMS: atom_id res chain seq x y z
N GLY A 1 10.75 -30.34 -1.07
CA GLY A 1 11.02 -28.97 -1.52
C GLY A 1 10.43 -28.05 -0.48
N GLY A 2 11.24 -27.19 0.14
CA GLY A 2 10.73 -26.28 1.18
C GLY A 2 9.64 -25.36 0.62
N GLU A 3 8.68 -25.00 1.44
CA GLU A 3 7.66 -24.03 1.07
C GLU A 3 8.31 -22.65 0.86
N GLY A 4 7.84 -21.87 -0.12
CA GLY A 4 8.34 -20.50 -0.40
C GLY A 4 7.86 -19.48 0.63
N ILE A 5 7.85 -19.87 1.90
CA ILE A 5 7.29 -19.11 3.03
C ILE A 5 8.46 -18.64 3.90
N ILE A 6 8.51 -17.34 4.15
CA ILE A 6 9.43 -16.74 5.11
C ILE A 6 8.60 -16.21 6.28
N ASN A 7 9.00 -16.57 7.50
CA ASN A 7 8.49 -15.93 8.71
C ASN A 7 9.39 -14.74 9.03
N ALA A 8 8.91 -13.52 8.77
CA ALA A 8 9.62 -12.28 9.05
C ALA A 8 8.65 -11.11 9.20
N PHE A 9 9.02 -10.11 10.00
CA PHE A 9 8.36 -8.82 9.99
C PHE A 9 8.75 -8.05 8.72
N VAL A 10 7.78 -7.53 7.97
CA VAL A 10 8.01 -6.81 6.72
C VAL A 10 8.05 -5.31 7.00
N SER A 11 9.06 -4.63 6.46
CA SER A 11 9.24 -3.19 6.56
C SER A 11 9.78 -2.60 5.27
N PRO A 12 9.70 -1.26 5.09
CA PRO A 12 10.31 -0.59 3.94
C PRO A 12 11.81 -0.88 3.80
N ALA A 13 12.51 -1.06 4.92
CA ALA A 13 13.94 -1.33 4.96
C ALA A 13 14.31 -2.75 4.47
N ASN A 14 13.40 -3.73 4.63
CA ASN A 14 13.74 -5.14 4.42
C ASN A 14 12.96 -5.85 3.31
N VAL A 15 11.86 -5.26 2.79
CA VAL A 15 10.98 -5.95 1.84
C VAL A 15 11.73 -6.45 0.59
N ASN A 16 12.66 -5.63 0.07
CA ASN A 16 13.44 -5.98 -1.11
C ASN A 16 14.38 -7.16 -0.85
N ASP A 17 15.06 -7.15 0.30
CA ASP A 17 15.95 -8.23 0.74
C ASP A 17 15.17 -9.53 0.98
N LEU A 18 13.98 -9.44 1.58
CA LEU A 18 13.12 -10.60 1.83
C LEU A 18 12.67 -11.26 0.52
N ILE A 19 12.26 -10.46 -0.47
CA ILE A 19 11.89 -10.95 -1.80
C ILE A 19 13.08 -11.63 -2.48
N GLU A 20 14.24 -10.97 -2.51
CA GLU A 20 15.45 -11.50 -3.12
C GLU A 20 15.88 -12.83 -2.47
N ARG A 21 15.92 -12.89 -1.13
CA ARG A 21 16.30 -14.09 -0.40
C ARG A 21 15.32 -15.23 -0.65
N ASN A 22 14.02 -14.97 -0.60
CA ASN A 22 13.01 -16.01 -0.85
C ASN A 22 13.11 -16.56 -2.27
N TRP A 23 13.30 -15.68 -3.24
CA TRP A 23 13.37 -16.04 -4.65
C TRP A 23 14.57 -16.94 -4.95
N LYS A 24 15.75 -16.58 -4.40
CA LYS A 24 16.99 -17.38 -4.52
C LYS A 24 16.91 -18.78 -3.93
N LEU A 25 15.89 -19.09 -3.11
CA LEU A 25 15.66 -20.46 -2.65
C LEU A 25 15.13 -21.38 -3.76
N ARG A 26 14.67 -20.83 -4.89
CA ARG A 26 13.96 -21.57 -5.95
C ARG A 26 14.50 -21.31 -7.35
N TYR A 27 15.10 -20.16 -7.59
CA TYR A 27 15.57 -19.73 -8.91
C TYR A 27 16.90 -18.99 -8.80
N ASP A 28 17.73 -19.08 -9.83
CA ASP A 28 19.05 -18.41 -9.85
C ASP A 28 18.95 -16.90 -10.16
N ASP A 29 17.94 -16.50 -10.94
CA ASP A 29 17.72 -15.11 -11.37
C ASP A 29 16.47 -14.51 -10.72
N ILE A 30 16.59 -13.28 -10.19
CA ILE A 30 15.48 -12.53 -9.60
C ILE A 30 14.76 -11.74 -10.71
N PRO A 31 13.47 -12.01 -10.99
CA PRO A 31 12.70 -11.16 -11.87
C PRO A 31 12.42 -9.84 -11.16
N MET A 32 12.94 -8.75 -11.73
CA MET A 32 12.52 -7.40 -11.36
C MET A 32 11.07 -7.13 -11.75
N GLU A 33 10.48 -7.95 -12.62
CA GLU A 33 9.10 -7.87 -13.08
C GLU A 33 8.29 -9.07 -12.57
N LEU A 34 7.68 -8.91 -11.40
CA LEU A 34 6.73 -9.89 -10.87
C LEU A 34 5.40 -9.79 -11.64
N ASP A 35 4.59 -10.86 -11.65
CA ASP A 35 3.24 -10.76 -12.21
C ASP A 35 2.30 -10.06 -11.24
N VAL A 36 2.27 -10.51 -9.99
CA VAL A 36 1.35 -10.00 -8.96
C VAL A 36 2.07 -9.87 -7.61
N VAL A 37 1.80 -8.77 -6.91
CA VAL A 37 2.14 -8.60 -5.49
C VAL A 37 0.86 -8.25 -4.73
N SER A 38 0.64 -8.91 -3.59
CA SER A 38 -0.43 -8.60 -2.64
C SER A 38 0.19 -8.06 -1.37
N ILE A 39 -0.29 -6.93 -0.87
CA ILE A 39 0.22 -6.24 0.32
C ILE A 39 -0.95 -6.06 1.30
N ASP A 40 -0.85 -6.77 2.41
CA ASP A 40 -1.81 -6.75 3.53
C ASP A 40 -1.00 -7.12 4.77
N ILE A 41 -0.43 -6.11 5.42
CA ILE A 41 0.54 -6.23 6.52
C ILE A 41 0.15 -5.40 7.75
N ASP A 42 -1.14 -5.07 7.87
CA ASP A 42 -1.76 -4.42 9.01
C ASP A 42 -1.11 -3.07 9.41
N GLY A 43 -0.77 -2.19 8.45
CA GLY A 43 -0.42 -0.80 8.76
C GLY A 43 0.62 -0.15 7.86
N MET A 44 1.73 -0.85 7.60
CA MET A 44 2.88 -0.29 6.87
C MET A 44 2.76 -0.44 5.34
N ASP A 45 1.60 -0.83 4.85
CA ASP A 45 1.30 -1.20 3.46
C ASP A 45 1.75 -0.12 2.45
N PHE A 46 1.41 1.14 2.75
CA PHE A 46 1.79 2.29 1.93
C PHE A 46 3.32 2.41 1.80
N TYR A 47 4.04 2.34 2.93
CA TYR A 47 5.48 2.53 2.98
C TYR A 47 6.23 1.35 2.34
N VAL A 48 5.73 0.13 2.56
CA VAL A 48 6.30 -1.08 1.95
C VAL A 48 6.13 -1.04 0.44
N TRP A 49 4.96 -0.63 -0.06
CA TRP A 49 4.79 -0.47 -1.50
C TRP A 49 5.67 0.65 -2.07
N ALA A 50 5.76 1.79 -1.38
CA ALA A 50 6.59 2.91 -1.79
C ALA A 50 8.10 2.55 -1.84
N ALA A 51 8.57 1.64 -0.99
CA ALA A 51 9.96 1.18 -0.97
C ALA A 51 10.23 -0.03 -1.90
N LEU A 52 9.19 -0.61 -2.51
CA LEU A 52 9.32 -1.81 -3.33
C LEU A 52 10.05 -1.52 -4.64
N LYS A 53 11.20 -2.17 -4.85
CA LYS A 53 12.01 -2.05 -6.09
C LYS A 53 11.48 -2.94 -7.22
N ALA A 54 10.85 -4.06 -6.88
CA ALA A 54 10.19 -4.91 -7.86
C ALA A 54 9.04 -4.12 -8.52
N ARG A 55 8.83 -4.36 -9.82
CA ARG A 55 7.79 -3.70 -10.60
C ARG A 55 6.72 -4.69 -11.06
N PRO A 56 5.87 -5.20 -10.14
CA PRO A 56 4.83 -6.14 -10.49
C PRO A 56 3.89 -5.60 -11.59
N LYS A 57 3.30 -6.49 -12.40
CA LYS A 57 2.28 -6.10 -13.37
C LYS A 57 1.00 -5.63 -12.68
N VAL A 58 0.66 -6.28 -11.56
CA VAL A 58 -0.52 -5.98 -10.73
C VAL A 58 -0.10 -5.87 -9.26
N VAL A 59 -0.59 -4.83 -8.58
CA VAL A 59 -0.50 -4.70 -7.12
C VAL A 59 -1.89 -4.75 -6.54
N ILE A 60 -2.09 -5.61 -5.55
CA ILE A 60 -3.29 -5.65 -4.71
C ILE A 60 -2.84 -5.14 -3.34
N ILE A 61 -3.50 -4.11 -2.82
CA ILE A 61 -3.08 -3.49 -1.56
C ILE A 61 -4.27 -3.17 -0.67
N GLU A 62 -4.13 -3.45 0.62
CA GLU A 62 -5.11 -3.07 1.64
C GLU A 62 -5.21 -1.55 1.73
N TYR A 63 -6.43 -1.04 1.92
CA TYR A 63 -6.67 0.36 2.19
C TYR A 63 -7.72 0.55 3.29
N ASN A 64 -7.69 1.72 3.93
CA ASN A 64 -8.58 2.02 5.03
C ASN A 64 -9.89 2.64 4.54
N SER A 65 -10.91 1.80 4.30
CA SER A 65 -12.26 2.24 3.90
C SER A 65 -13.10 2.88 5.02
N LEU A 66 -12.52 3.05 6.22
CA LEU A 66 -13.09 3.90 7.28
C LEU A 66 -12.85 5.38 6.98
N LEU A 67 -11.93 5.70 6.08
CA LEU A 67 -11.68 7.05 5.58
C LEU A 67 -12.53 7.32 4.33
N PRO A 68 -13.02 8.56 4.14
CA PRO A 68 -13.63 8.95 2.87
C PRO A 68 -12.66 8.72 1.69
N PHE A 69 -13.17 8.26 0.55
CA PHE A 69 -12.32 7.91 -0.59
C PHE A 69 -11.44 9.06 -1.11
N SER A 70 -11.88 10.30 -0.90
CA SER A 70 -11.24 11.51 -1.44
C SER A 70 -10.25 12.18 -0.49
N VAL A 71 -10.14 11.77 0.78
CA VAL A 71 -9.20 12.41 1.71
C VAL A 71 -7.80 11.88 1.50
N ASP A 72 -6.79 12.73 1.60
CA ASP A 72 -5.38 12.34 1.51
C ASP A 72 -4.81 12.15 2.93
N ARG A 73 -4.80 10.89 3.37
CA ARG A 73 -4.40 10.49 4.72
C ARG A 73 -3.67 9.15 4.68
N VAL A 74 -2.53 9.08 5.34
CA VAL A 74 -1.70 7.90 5.55
C VAL A 74 -1.37 7.82 7.03
N ILE A 75 -1.45 6.62 7.61
CA ILE A 75 -1.06 6.43 9.00
C ILE A 75 0.44 6.71 9.18
N PRO A 76 0.86 7.57 10.12
CA PRO A 76 2.27 7.71 10.46
C PRO A 76 2.81 6.41 11.06
N PRO A 77 4.06 6.00 10.79
CA PRO A 77 4.61 4.74 11.30
C PRO A 77 4.52 4.61 12.83
N ALA A 78 4.72 5.72 13.55
CA ALA A 78 4.64 5.78 15.00
C ALA A 78 3.22 5.53 15.58
N LEU A 79 2.18 5.62 14.74
CA LEU A 79 0.79 5.40 15.14
C LEU A 79 0.24 4.06 14.64
N VAL A 80 1.03 3.27 13.91
CA VAL A 80 0.67 1.89 13.56
C VAL A 80 0.48 1.11 14.86
N SER A 81 -0.62 0.40 14.94
CA SER A 81 -1.08 -0.24 16.19
C SER A 81 -1.36 -1.72 15.95
N GLU A 82 -1.74 -2.43 17.01
CA GLU A 82 -2.02 -3.87 16.96
C GLU A 82 -3.03 -4.24 15.86
N PRO A 83 -2.91 -5.45 15.25
CA PRO A 83 -3.85 -5.95 14.26
C PRO A 83 -5.31 -5.83 14.71
N GLY A 84 -6.19 -5.42 13.79
CA GLY A 84 -7.62 -5.20 14.06
C GLY A 84 -7.96 -3.84 14.68
N SER A 85 -6.98 -2.95 14.86
CA SER A 85 -7.25 -1.55 15.16
C SER A 85 -7.97 -0.85 13.99
N LYS A 86 -8.49 0.36 14.24
CA LYS A 86 -8.98 1.25 13.17
C LYS A 86 -7.86 2.06 12.53
N ASN A 87 -6.63 1.96 13.04
CA ASN A 87 -5.46 2.73 12.67
C ASN A 87 -4.50 1.86 11.87
N PHE A 88 -4.75 1.78 10.56
CA PHE A 88 -3.95 1.03 9.61
C PHE A 88 -4.00 1.68 8.22
N GLY A 89 -2.98 1.41 7.42
CA GLY A 89 -2.94 1.69 5.98
C GLY A 89 -3.13 3.16 5.61
N ALA A 90 -3.75 3.35 4.46
CA ALA A 90 -3.93 4.65 3.84
C ALA A 90 -5.32 4.78 3.20
N SER A 91 -5.75 6.01 2.91
CA SER A 91 -6.96 6.23 2.15
C SER A 91 -6.80 5.83 0.67
N MET A 92 -7.93 5.70 -0.04
CA MET A 92 -7.94 5.41 -1.46
C MET A 92 -7.23 6.49 -2.29
N GLN A 93 -7.46 7.76 -1.99
CA GLN A 93 -6.78 8.89 -2.63
C GLN A 93 -5.26 8.85 -2.38
N SER A 94 -4.80 8.52 -1.17
CA SER A 94 -3.36 8.41 -0.88
C SER A 94 -2.68 7.33 -1.72
N LEU A 95 -3.29 6.14 -1.81
CA LEU A 95 -2.74 5.04 -2.59
C LEU A 95 -2.81 5.31 -4.10
N LEU A 96 -3.84 6.03 -4.57
CA LEU A 96 -3.86 6.53 -5.96
C LEU A 96 -2.67 7.46 -6.24
N GLN A 97 -2.37 8.38 -5.31
CA GLN A 97 -1.24 9.30 -5.47
C GLN A 97 0.10 8.57 -5.47
N LEU A 98 0.28 7.60 -4.56
CA LEU A 98 1.46 6.74 -4.55
C LEU A 98 1.58 5.97 -5.86
N GLY A 99 0.54 5.25 -6.28
CA GLY A 99 0.56 4.48 -7.53
C GLY A 99 0.99 5.33 -8.72
N ARG A 100 0.44 6.55 -8.85
CA ARG A 100 0.81 7.49 -9.91
C ARG A 100 2.27 7.93 -9.84
N SER A 101 2.83 8.14 -8.64
CA SER A 101 4.22 8.58 -8.50
C SER A 101 5.22 7.48 -8.88
N ILE A 102 4.83 6.20 -8.79
CA ILE A 102 5.67 5.05 -9.12
C ILE A 102 5.24 4.27 -10.38
N GLY A 103 4.37 4.85 -11.22
CA GLY A 103 4.04 4.34 -12.55
C GLY A 103 2.95 3.26 -12.59
N TYR A 104 1.91 3.42 -11.77
CA TYR A 104 0.74 2.56 -11.69
C TYR A 104 -0.56 3.34 -11.73
N SER A 105 -1.58 2.67 -12.26
CA SER A 105 -2.93 3.18 -12.34
C SER A 105 -3.88 2.33 -11.50
N LEU A 106 -4.74 2.99 -10.71
CA LEU A 106 -5.80 2.34 -9.95
C LEU A 106 -6.92 1.92 -10.91
N VAL A 107 -7.26 0.64 -10.95
CA VAL A 107 -8.24 0.09 -11.91
C VAL A 107 -9.48 -0.50 -11.27
N HIS A 108 -9.39 -0.87 -9.99
CA HIS A 108 -10.52 -1.44 -9.26
C HIS A 108 -10.40 -1.22 -7.75
N ALA A 109 -11.54 -1.11 -7.09
CA ALA A 109 -11.68 -1.16 -5.65
C ALA A 109 -12.67 -2.27 -5.29
N GLU A 110 -12.26 -3.16 -4.41
CA GLU A 110 -13.08 -4.29 -3.99
C GLU A 110 -14.32 -3.81 -3.19
N GLN A 111 -15.48 -4.43 -3.42
CA GLN A 111 -16.77 -3.93 -2.94
C GLN A 111 -16.93 -3.91 -1.42
N ARG A 112 -16.25 -4.80 -0.67
CA ARG A 112 -16.22 -4.79 0.79
C ARG A 112 -15.31 -3.71 1.37
N GLY A 113 -14.52 -3.05 0.52
CA GLY A 113 -13.66 -1.94 0.90
C GLY A 113 -12.39 -2.39 1.61
N VAL A 114 -11.84 -3.54 1.21
CA VAL A 114 -10.59 -4.06 1.77
C VAL A 114 -9.40 -3.77 0.85
N ASN A 115 -9.55 -4.07 -0.45
CA ASN A 115 -8.43 -4.08 -1.39
C ASN A 115 -8.61 -3.09 -2.55
N LEU A 116 -7.50 -2.47 -2.94
CA LEU A 116 -7.35 -1.75 -4.21
C LEU A 116 -6.49 -2.55 -5.18
N PHE A 117 -6.79 -2.40 -6.47
CA PHE A 117 -6.06 -3.07 -7.55
C PHE A 117 -5.42 -2.03 -8.46
N PHE A 118 -4.11 -2.13 -8.57
CA PHE A 118 -3.30 -1.28 -9.42
C PHE A 118 -2.69 -2.09 -10.55
N VAL A 119 -2.61 -1.49 -11.73
CA VAL A 119 -1.94 -2.05 -12.91
C VAL A 119 -0.82 -1.13 -13.32
N ARG A 120 0.34 -1.71 -13.66
CA ARG A 120 1.49 -0.96 -14.15
C ARG A 120 1.13 -0.19 -15.42
N ASP A 121 1.55 1.07 -15.52
CA ASP A 121 1.04 1.99 -16.56
C ASP A 121 1.29 1.49 -18.00
N ASP A 122 2.41 0.79 -18.23
CA ASP A 122 2.75 0.19 -19.52
C ASP A 122 1.81 -0.95 -19.94
N LEU A 123 0.97 -1.45 -19.04
CA LEU A 123 0.01 -2.52 -19.30
C LEU A 123 -1.43 -2.03 -19.36
N VAL A 124 -1.70 -0.78 -18.98
CA VAL A 124 -3.06 -0.21 -18.94
C VAL A 124 -3.75 -0.27 -20.31
N ARG A 125 -2.99 -0.13 -21.41
CA ARG A 125 -3.53 -0.24 -22.78
C ARG A 125 -4.14 -1.62 -23.13
N LEU A 126 -3.82 -2.64 -22.34
CA LEU A 126 -4.33 -4.01 -22.52
C LEU A 126 -5.67 -4.22 -21.80
N LEU A 127 -6.09 -3.26 -20.98
CA LEU A 127 -7.32 -3.34 -20.20
C LEU A 127 -8.56 -2.99 -21.04
N PRO A 128 -9.75 -3.48 -20.65
CA PRO A 128 -11.00 -3.07 -21.27
C PRO A 128 -11.20 -1.55 -21.23
N PRO A 129 -11.70 -0.92 -22.32
CA PRO A 129 -11.75 0.54 -22.46
C PRO A 129 -12.75 1.23 -21.52
N LEU A 130 -13.66 0.47 -20.90
CA LEU A 130 -14.71 1.01 -20.02
C LEU A 130 -14.35 0.98 -18.53
N LEU A 131 -13.12 0.59 -18.18
CA LEU A 131 -12.71 0.64 -16.78
C LEU A 131 -12.54 2.09 -16.30
N PRO A 132 -13.02 2.43 -15.08
CA PRO A 132 -12.90 3.76 -14.49
C PRO A 132 -11.48 4.02 -13.95
N ILE A 133 -10.47 3.90 -14.82
CA ILE A 133 -9.06 4.00 -14.46
C ILE A 133 -8.78 5.36 -13.81
N ASN A 134 -8.21 5.33 -12.60
CA ASN A 134 -7.88 6.50 -11.79
C ASN A 134 -9.07 7.45 -11.49
N ASN A 135 -10.32 7.00 -11.70
CA ASN A 135 -11.52 7.77 -11.40
C ASN A 135 -12.08 7.35 -10.03
N LEU A 136 -11.65 8.05 -8.98
CA LEU A 136 -12.01 7.71 -7.60
C LEU A 136 -13.51 7.64 -7.38
N SER A 137 -14.28 8.60 -7.87
CA SER A 137 -15.72 8.63 -7.65
C SER A 137 -16.41 7.42 -8.28
N ALA A 138 -16.02 7.05 -9.50
CA ALA A 138 -16.58 5.88 -10.18
C ALA A 138 -16.13 4.56 -9.52
N LEU A 139 -14.87 4.48 -9.08
CA LEU A 139 -14.34 3.32 -8.36
C LEU A 139 -14.99 3.15 -6.98
N ALA A 140 -15.27 4.25 -6.28
CA ALA A 140 -15.89 4.28 -4.97
C ALA A 140 -17.41 3.99 -5.01
N ALA A 141 -18.08 4.17 -6.15
CA ALA A 141 -19.54 4.09 -6.24
C ALA A 141 -20.14 2.72 -5.83
N GLY A 142 -19.36 1.63 -5.95
CA GLY A 142 -19.77 0.27 -5.56
C GLY A 142 -19.21 -0.23 -4.23
N VAL A 143 -18.47 0.61 -3.51
CA VAL A 143 -17.72 0.21 -2.32
C VAL A 143 -18.51 0.50 -1.06
N LYS A 144 -18.50 -0.46 -0.13
CA LYS A 144 -19.08 -0.30 1.21
C LYS A 144 -18.14 0.48 2.13
N PHE A 145 -18.10 1.80 1.98
CA PHE A 145 -17.46 2.65 2.99
C PHE A 145 -18.22 2.56 4.30
N ARG A 146 -17.49 2.34 5.40
CA ARG A 146 -18.04 2.35 6.76
C ARG A 146 -17.34 3.45 7.56
N PRO A 147 -17.55 4.73 7.23
CA PRO A 147 -16.91 5.81 7.95
C PRO A 147 -17.31 5.71 9.43
N CYS A 148 -16.37 5.33 10.27
CA CYS A 148 -16.58 5.20 11.71
C CYS A 148 -16.04 6.40 12.49
N PHE A 149 -15.57 7.42 11.77
CA PHE A 149 -15.09 8.68 12.30
C PHE A 149 -16.11 9.77 11.99
N PRO A 150 -16.49 10.62 12.96
CA PRO A 150 -17.12 11.90 12.69
C PRO A 150 -16.35 12.64 11.58
N ALA A 151 -17.07 13.35 10.70
CA ALA A 151 -16.45 14.14 9.62
C ALA A 151 -15.40 15.14 10.15
N ASP A 152 -15.53 15.53 11.42
CA ASP A 152 -14.71 16.53 12.10
C ASP A 152 -13.53 15.92 12.89
N SER A 153 -13.34 14.59 12.87
CA SER A 153 -12.24 13.91 13.58
C SER A 153 -11.49 12.93 12.66
N LEU A 154 -11.26 13.34 11.41
CA LEU A 154 -10.56 12.57 10.38
C LEU A 154 -9.05 12.48 10.67
N LYS A 155 -8.70 11.90 11.83
CA LYS A 155 -7.34 11.56 12.22
C LYS A 155 -6.36 12.68 11.92
N ASP A 156 -6.50 13.82 12.59
CA ASP A 156 -5.67 15.00 12.33
C ASP A 156 -4.17 14.75 12.53
N ASP A 157 -3.82 13.71 13.30
CA ASP A 157 -2.46 13.26 13.51
C ASP A 157 -1.90 12.43 12.33
N TRP A 158 -2.69 12.18 11.27
CA TRP A 158 -2.26 11.47 10.07
C TRP A 158 -1.70 12.41 9.03
N ILE A 159 -0.69 11.92 8.31
CA ILE A 159 0.05 12.69 7.32
C ILE A 159 -0.52 12.51 5.92
N SER A 160 -0.19 13.43 5.01
CA SER A 160 -0.51 13.30 3.59
C SER A 160 0.35 12.23 2.91
N SER A 161 -0.09 11.75 1.74
CA SER A 161 0.70 10.84 0.92
C SER A 161 2.05 11.41 0.48
N SER A 162 2.17 12.72 0.27
CA SER A 162 3.44 13.37 -0.08
C SER A 162 4.43 13.34 1.08
N GLU A 163 3.99 13.64 2.30
CA GLU A 163 4.78 13.51 3.52
C GLU A 163 5.18 12.05 3.78
N ALA A 164 4.26 11.10 3.56
CA ALA A 164 4.53 9.68 3.71
C ALA A 164 5.56 9.15 2.70
N ILE A 165 5.52 9.61 1.44
CA ILE A 165 6.55 9.29 0.44
C ILE A 165 7.92 9.80 0.90
N ALA A 166 8.00 11.06 1.37
CA ALA A 166 9.24 11.62 1.89
C ALA A 166 9.77 10.83 3.10
N ALA A 167 8.90 10.43 4.03
CA ALA A 167 9.26 9.62 5.19
C ALA A 167 9.77 8.22 4.79
N THR A 168 9.28 7.66 3.68
CA THR A 168 9.70 6.33 3.19
C THR A 168 11.19 6.27 2.86
N GLU A 169 11.77 7.35 2.35
CA GLU A 169 13.20 7.41 2.03
C GLU A 169 14.09 7.20 3.27
N THR A 170 13.70 7.79 4.40
CA THR A 170 14.37 7.62 5.70
C THR A 170 14.17 6.20 6.24
N LEU A 171 12.91 5.72 6.25
CA LEU A 171 12.58 4.38 6.74
C LEU A 171 13.31 3.28 5.96
N SER A 172 13.49 3.46 4.64
CA SER A 172 14.15 2.48 3.77
C SER A 172 15.65 2.34 4.06
N LYS A 173 16.27 3.32 4.74
CA LYS A 173 17.68 3.27 5.15
C LYS A 173 17.90 2.56 6.48
N GLY A 174 16.83 2.13 7.16
CA GLY A 174 16.92 1.57 8.51
C GLY A 174 17.28 2.61 9.57
N GLU A 175 17.16 3.90 9.25
CA GLU A 175 17.27 4.98 10.21
C GLU A 175 15.94 5.01 10.99
N ASP A 176 15.96 4.50 12.22
CA ASP A 176 14.82 4.61 13.13
C ASP A 176 14.40 6.08 13.20
N VAL A 177 13.13 6.35 12.88
CA VAL A 177 12.50 7.60 13.29
C VAL A 177 12.30 7.47 14.79
N ALA A 178 13.36 7.76 15.55
CA ALA A 178 13.36 7.72 17.00
C ALA A 178 12.23 8.62 17.52
N GLY A 179 11.15 8.01 18.02
CA GLY A 179 10.00 8.77 18.48
C GLY A 179 8.76 7.98 18.84
N ALA A 180 8.87 6.79 19.46
CA ALA A 180 7.76 6.20 20.22
C ALA A 180 8.33 5.20 21.24
N GLY A 181 9.05 5.75 22.23
CA GLY A 181 9.39 5.00 23.43
C GLY A 181 8.11 4.67 24.20
N ALA A 182 8.03 3.41 24.61
CA ALA A 182 7.10 2.88 25.58
C ALA A 182 6.88 3.82 26.78
N GLY A 183 5.61 3.94 27.17
CA GLY A 183 5.14 4.47 28.45
C GLY A 183 3.82 3.81 28.79
#